data_AF-A0A9Q8LBU8-F1
#
_entry.id   AF-A0A9Q8LBU8-F1
#
_cell.length_a   1.000
_cell.length_b   1.000
_cell.length_c   1.000
_cell.angle_alpha   90.00
_cell.angle_beta   90.00
_cell.angle_gamma   90.00
#
_symmetry.space_group_name_H-M   'P 1'
#
loop_
_entity.id
_entity.type
_entity.pdbx_description
1 polymer ?
#
loop_
_entity_poly.entity_id
_entity_poly.type
_entity_poly.pdbx_seq_one_letter_code
_entity_poly.pdbx_strand_id
1 'polypeptide(L)'
;MSATTTAITTKTHVKSGPKGKGGVPSKRPLRDEDDDKGSDEDAGDGGKKKPASKVPRAYNDGIGTAASERFGLPNDIAISSIELLTYFPKHAALWPELLLRLVRNDFSLPECAVRQLYARGNLDKAEFTRRYASLRKAAKTAGQRKFNDPNFTLTSYKNGQNQQPGHPDLQPYTMADVPAGGQIEHLYHVNRMTVPAAPPPNIPLNQARATLADLANGVTQHPPPGQRGVLTKCILWAIANSQDANYDTHNLMTIVNMAGNNFVPDAGANTLTWDQDGMTDTQTIPRP
;
A
#
# COMPACT_ATOMS: atom_id res chain seq x y z
N MET A 1 29.99 44.99 -7.95
CA MET A 1 30.90 45.08 -6.79
C MET A 1 30.88 43.74 -6.10
N SER A 2 31.92 42.95 -6.28
CA SER A 2 32.06 41.59 -5.74
C SER A 2 32.31 41.61 -4.25
N ALA A 3 31.57 40.79 -3.49
CA ALA A 3 31.89 40.48 -2.09
C ALA A 3 32.30 39.01 -2.00
N THR A 4 33.60 38.80 -1.90
CA THR A 4 34.25 37.52 -1.56
C THR A 4 34.05 37.29 -0.06
N THR A 5 33.50 36.15 0.35
CA THR A 5 33.50 35.73 1.76
C THR A 5 34.09 34.34 1.88
N THR A 6 35.14 34.28 2.69
CA THR A 6 36.07 33.18 2.93
C THR A 6 35.44 32.06 3.76
N ALA A 7 35.62 30.81 3.33
CA ALA A 7 35.27 29.62 4.09
C ALA A 7 36.37 29.26 5.10
N ILE A 8 35.99 29.01 6.36
CA ILE A 8 36.89 28.49 7.41
C ILE A 8 36.64 26.99 7.56
N THR A 9 37.68 26.20 7.31
CA THR A 9 37.74 24.75 7.50
C THR A 9 38.20 24.45 8.92
N THR A 10 37.48 23.60 9.65
CA THR A 10 37.99 22.99 10.89
C THR A 10 37.96 21.47 10.75
N LYS A 11 39.15 20.89 10.58
CA LYS A 11 39.41 19.46 10.68
C LYS A 11 39.65 19.12 12.16
N THR A 12 38.97 18.11 12.69
CA THR A 12 39.34 17.50 13.96
C THR A 12 39.67 16.02 13.74
N HIS A 13 40.96 15.71 13.86
CA HIS A 13 41.51 14.36 13.92
C HIS A 13 41.36 13.83 15.35
N VAL A 14 40.81 12.64 15.53
CA VAL A 14 40.95 11.87 16.80
C VAL A 14 41.60 10.52 16.48
N LYS A 15 42.65 10.24 17.24
CA LYS A 15 43.55 9.09 17.15
C LYS A 15 42.94 7.80 17.72
N SER A 16 43.50 6.71 17.21
CA SER A 16 43.31 5.28 17.47
C SER A 16 43.81 4.74 18.83
N GLY A 17 43.14 3.68 19.31
CA GLY A 17 43.71 2.50 20.01
C GLY A 17 43.38 2.36 21.52
N PRO A 18 43.46 1.16 22.16
CA PRO A 18 43.91 -0.16 21.66
C PRO A 18 42.96 -1.36 21.94
N LYS A 19 43.40 -2.52 21.44
CA LYS A 19 42.84 -3.90 21.50
C LYS A 19 42.61 -4.44 22.92
N GLY A 20 41.52 -5.19 23.09
CA GLY A 20 41.32 -6.17 24.18
C GLY A 20 40.73 -7.48 23.64
N LYS A 21 41.42 -8.59 23.92
CA LYS A 21 41.08 -9.97 23.52
C LYS A 21 40.23 -10.66 24.59
N GLY A 22 39.35 -11.57 24.16
CA GLY A 22 39.06 -12.84 24.83
C GLY A 22 37.74 -12.94 25.60
N GLY A 23 36.92 -13.94 25.26
CA GLY A 23 35.83 -14.37 26.14
C GLY A 23 34.66 -15.14 25.50
N VAL A 24 34.89 -16.44 25.24
CA VAL A 24 33.94 -17.59 25.35
C VAL A 24 32.61 -17.59 24.53
N PRO A 25 32.35 -18.63 23.71
CA PRO A 25 31.04 -18.83 23.08
C PRO A 25 30.04 -19.43 24.07
N SER A 26 29.02 -18.65 24.44
CA SER A 26 27.87 -19.13 25.18
C SER A 26 26.92 -19.89 24.24
N LYS A 27 26.92 -21.22 24.39
CA LYS A 27 25.88 -22.11 23.85
C LYS A 27 24.52 -21.66 24.40
N ARG A 28 23.62 -21.18 23.53
CA ARG A 28 22.19 -21.16 23.83
C ARG A 28 21.52 -22.41 23.29
N PRO A 29 20.53 -22.97 23.99
CA PRO A 29 19.89 -24.21 23.61
C PRO A 29 19.02 -23.99 22.37
N LEU A 30 18.99 -25.02 21.51
CA LEU A 30 17.94 -25.23 20.52
C LEU A 30 16.59 -25.10 21.23
N ARG A 31 15.69 -24.33 20.63
CA ARG A 31 14.28 -24.30 21.04
C ARG A 31 13.48 -24.90 19.90
N ASP A 32 12.66 -25.85 20.29
CA ASP A 32 11.99 -26.83 19.47
C ASP A 32 11.13 -26.19 18.37
N GLU A 33 11.34 -26.69 17.16
CA GLU A 33 10.44 -26.55 16.04
C GLU A 33 9.24 -27.46 16.33
N ASP A 34 8.09 -26.87 16.66
CA ASP A 34 6.80 -27.55 16.66
C ASP A 34 6.39 -27.80 15.20
N ASP A 35 6.98 -28.84 14.62
CA ASP A 35 6.48 -29.54 13.44
C ASP A 35 5.22 -30.31 13.82
N ASP A 36 4.06 -29.69 13.59
CA ASP A 36 2.75 -30.33 13.64
C ASP A 36 2.60 -31.30 12.45
N LYS A 37 3.23 -32.47 12.57
CA LYS A 37 2.97 -33.66 11.76
C LYS A 37 1.91 -34.51 12.47
N GLY A 38 0.65 -34.19 12.21
CA GLY A 38 -0.46 -35.10 12.49
C GLY A 38 -0.35 -36.38 11.68
N SER A 39 -0.22 -37.50 12.40
CA SER A 39 -0.05 -38.86 11.92
C SER A 39 -1.29 -39.41 11.22
N ASP A 40 -1.04 -40.11 10.11
CA ASP A 40 -1.92 -41.12 9.53
C ASP A 40 -2.04 -42.31 10.48
N GLU A 41 -3.28 -42.76 10.71
CA GLU A 41 -3.74 -44.16 10.76
C GLU A 41 -5.14 -44.19 11.39
N ASP A 42 -6.19 -44.43 10.59
CA ASP A 42 -7.08 -45.56 10.86
C ASP A 42 -8.00 -45.84 9.66
N ALA A 43 -8.16 -47.13 9.38
CA ALA A 43 -8.95 -47.71 8.30
C ALA A 43 -10.44 -47.66 8.66
N GLY A 44 -11.20 -46.90 7.88
CA GLY A 44 -12.66 -46.89 7.92
C GLY A 44 -13.22 -46.94 6.51
N ASP A 45 -13.57 -48.14 6.08
CA ASP A 45 -14.35 -48.44 4.88
C ASP A 45 -15.71 -47.72 4.97
N GLY A 46 -15.90 -46.78 4.06
CA GLY A 46 -17.07 -45.92 3.97
C GLY A 46 -16.89 -45.00 2.78
N GLY A 47 -17.63 -45.27 1.70
CA GLY A 47 -17.50 -44.62 0.39
C GLY A 47 -17.33 -43.10 0.46
N LYS A 48 -16.07 -42.65 0.47
CA LYS A 48 -15.71 -41.23 0.39
C LYS A 48 -16.02 -40.76 -1.03
N LYS A 49 -17.14 -40.06 -1.19
CA LYS A 49 -17.32 -39.12 -2.30
C LYS A 49 -16.07 -38.24 -2.33
N LYS A 50 -15.24 -38.39 -3.36
CA LYS A 50 -14.09 -37.51 -3.59
C LYS A 50 -14.61 -36.07 -3.48
N PRO A 51 -14.10 -35.25 -2.54
CA PRO A 51 -14.50 -33.86 -2.50
C PRO A 51 -14.17 -33.28 -3.88
N ALA A 52 -15.18 -32.68 -4.53
CA ALA A 52 -15.02 -32.01 -5.81
C ALA A 52 -13.72 -31.20 -5.76
N SER A 53 -12.82 -31.42 -6.73
CA SER A 53 -11.55 -30.72 -6.79
C SER A 53 -11.84 -29.23 -6.72
N LYS A 54 -11.58 -28.62 -5.55
CA LYS A 54 -11.66 -27.18 -5.41
C LYS A 54 -10.56 -26.65 -6.30
N VAL A 55 -10.94 -26.17 -7.48
CA VAL A 55 -10.03 -25.47 -8.39
C VAL A 55 -9.25 -24.48 -7.54
N PRO A 56 -7.90 -24.56 -7.50
CA PRO A 56 -7.09 -23.66 -6.69
C PRO A 56 -7.44 -22.22 -7.07
N ARG A 57 -8.09 -21.51 -6.15
CA ARG A 57 -8.36 -20.08 -6.33
C ARG A 57 -7.07 -19.30 -6.10
N ALA A 58 -6.75 -18.37 -6.99
CA ALA A 58 -5.56 -17.54 -6.86
C ALA A 58 -5.70 -16.59 -5.68
N TYR A 59 -4.56 -16.12 -5.13
CA TYR A 59 -4.49 -15.21 -3.98
C TYR A 59 -5.17 -13.83 -4.19
N ASN A 60 -5.51 -13.50 -5.43
CA ASN A 60 -6.23 -12.28 -5.82
C ASN A 60 -7.62 -12.57 -6.40
N ASP A 61 -8.12 -13.80 -6.29
CA ASP A 61 -9.52 -14.09 -6.61
C ASP A 61 -10.41 -13.33 -5.62
N GLY A 62 -11.50 -12.72 -6.13
CA GLY A 62 -12.49 -12.01 -5.32
C GLY A 62 -12.32 -10.49 -5.21
N ILE A 63 -11.21 -9.89 -5.68
CA ILE A 63 -11.06 -8.41 -5.77
C ILE A 63 -11.47 -7.84 -7.14
N GLY A 64 -11.78 -8.70 -8.12
CA GLY A 64 -12.45 -8.38 -9.39
C GLY A 64 -12.07 -7.05 -10.03
N THR A 65 -10.78 -6.78 -10.26
CA THR A 65 -10.34 -5.56 -10.97
C THR A 65 -9.75 -5.89 -12.34
N ALA A 66 -10.24 -5.19 -13.35
CA ALA A 66 -9.69 -5.21 -14.71
C ALA A 66 -8.36 -4.43 -14.81
N ALA A 67 -8.12 -3.50 -13.89
CA ALA A 67 -6.85 -2.79 -13.79
C ALA A 67 -5.72 -3.76 -13.41
N SER A 68 -4.88 -4.08 -14.40
CA SER A 68 -3.65 -4.85 -14.17
C SER A 68 -2.66 -4.03 -13.34
N GLU A 69 -1.94 -4.70 -12.44
CA GLU A 69 -0.79 -4.18 -11.71
C GLU A 69 0.37 -3.71 -12.62
N ARG A 70 0.30 -4.05 -13.90
CA ARG A 70 1.25 -3.63 -14.93
C ARG A 70 0.92 -2.26 -15.53
N PHE A 71 -0.32 -1.78 -15.37
CA PHE A 71 -0.64 -0.43 -15.82
C PHE A 71 0.00 0.60 -14.88
N GLY A 72 0.59 1.64 -15.47
CA GLY A 72 1.12 2.75 -14.68
C GLY A 72 -0.01 3.49 -13.95
N LEU A 73 0.31 4.00 -12.77
CA LEU A 73 -0.61 4.81 -11.97
C LEU A 73 -0.68 6.25 -12.52
N PRO A 74 -1.76 6.99 -12.25
CA PRO A 74 -1.85 8.41 -12.59
C PRO A 74 -0.74 9.22 -11.91
N ASN A 75 -0.05 10.08 -12.68
CA ASN A 75 1.12 10.82 -12.22
C ASN A 75 0.82 12.27 -11.80
N ASP A 76 -0.33 12.81 -12.21
CA ASP A 76 -0.60 14.25 -12.10
C ASP A 76 -1.64 14.59 -11.02
N ILE A 77 -2.08 13.59 -10.26
CA ILE A 77 -3.06 13.77 -9.19
C ILE A 77 -2.61 13.11 -7.89
N ALA A 78 -3.01 13.70 -6.78
CA ALA A 78 -2.97 13.06 -5.48
C ALA A 78 -4.03 11.94 -5.41
N ILE A 79 -3.65 10.77 -4.87
CA ILE A 79 -4.55 9.62 -4.73
C ILE A 79 -4.64 9.28 -3.25
N SER A 80 -5.83 9.32 -2.66
CA SER A 80 -6.05 8.91 -1.27
C SER A 80 -5.87 7.40 -1.08
N SER A 81 -5.61 6.96 0.16
CA SER A 81 -5.57 5.52 0.49
C SER A 81 -6.89 4.81 0.19
N ILE A 82 -8.02 5.50 0.38
CA ILE A 82 -9.34 4.98 0.00
C ILE A 82 -9.41 4.72 -1.51
N GLU A 83 -8.99 5.66 -2.33
CA GLU A 83 -9.00 5.51 -3.79
C GLU A 83 -8.02 4.44 -4.25
N LEU A 84 -6.84 4.38 -3.64
CA LEU A 84 -5.85 3.35 -3.89
C LEU A 84 -6.42 1.95 -3.60
N LEU A 85 -7.06 1.75 -2.45
CA LEU A 85 -7.69 0.49 -2.07
C LEU A 85 -8.91 0.16 -2.94
N THR A 86 -9.64 1.16 -3.43
CA THR A 86 -10.85 0.97 -4.24
C THR A 86 -10.51 0.64 -5.69
N TYR A 87 -9.66 1.44 -6.34
CA TYR A 87 -9.44 1.38 -7.79
C TYR A 87 -8.17 0.62 -8.17
N PHE A 88 -7.18 0.57 -7.29
CA PHE A 88 -5.90 -0.11 -7.53
C PHE A 88 -5.55 -1.17 -6.48
N PRO A 89 -6.46 -2.10 -6.14
CA PRO A 89 -6.23 -3.06 -5.04
C PRO A 89 -5.06 -4.01 -5.30
N LYS A 90 -4.67 -4.22 -6.57
CA LYS A 90 -3.47 -5.00 -6.92
C LYS A 90 -2.20 -4.20 -6.70
N HIS A 91 -2.11 -2.94 -7.14
CA HIS A 91 -0.97 -2.07 -6.87
C HIS A 91 -0.78 -1.87 -5.36
N ALA A 92 -1.87 -1.61 -4.63
CA ALA A 92 -1.87 -1.47 -3.18
C ALA A 92 -1.37 -2.71 -2.42
N ALA A 93 -1.42 -3.89 -3.05
CA ALA A 93 -0.89 -5.13 -2.50
C ALA A 93 0.52 -5.46 -3.01
N LEU A 94 0.89 -5.07 -4.23
CA LEU A 94 2.12 -5.55 -4.88
C LEU A 94 3.25 -4.53 -4.89
N TRP A 95 2.94 -3.24 -4.92
CA TRP A 95 3.93 -2.17 -5.02
C TRP A 95 4.36 -1.76 -3.60
N PRO A 96 5.62 -1.99 -3.21
CA PRO A 96 6.06 -1.83 -1.82
C PRO A 96 5.75 -0.45 -1.25
N GLU A 97 6.05 0.62 -1.98
CA GLU A 97 5.84 2.00 -1.55
C GLU A 97 4.38 2.29 -1.22
N LEU A 98 3.44 1.74 -2.00
CA LEU A 98 2.01 1.97 -1.81
C LEU A 98 1.48 1.19 -0.61
N LEU A 99 1.89 -0.07 -0.47
CA LEU A 99 1.49 -0.89 0.68
C LEU A 99 2.06 -0.33 1.98
N LEU A 100 3.31 0.12 1.97
CA LEU A 100 3.93 0.72 3.15
C LEU A 100 3.37 2.11 3.45
N ARG A 101 2.95 2.90 2.45
CA ARG A 101 2.19 4.15 2.66
C ARG A 101 0.88 3.90 3.41
N LEU A 102 0.14 2.83 3.07
CA LEU A 102 -1.08 2.46 3.80
C LEU A 102 -0.75 2.23 5.28
N VAL A 103 0.27 1.41 5.56
CA VAL A 103 0.68 1.11 6.94
C VAL A 103 1.18 2.36 7.67
N ARG A 104 1.92 3.21 6.97
CA ARG A 104 2.47 4.48 7.47
C ARG A 104 1.36 5.36 8.04
N ASN A 105 0.23 5.47 7.33
CA ASN A 105 -0.90 6.28 7.74
C ASN A 105 -1.99 5.44 8.43
N ASP A 106 -1.56 4.49 9.25
CA ASP A 106 -2.39 3.73 10.19
C ASP A 106 -3.50 2.84 9.60
N PHE A 107 -3.56 2.65 8.27
CA PHE A 107 -4.36 1.56 7.71
C PHE A 107 -3.75 0.22 8.10
N SER A 108 -4.40 -0.51 9.00
CA SER A 108 -4.00 -1.90 9.26
C SER A 108 -4.40 -2.79 8.08
N LEU A 109 -3.68 -3.89 7.89
CA LEU A 109 -3.96 -4.84 6.81
C LEU A 109 -5.39 -5.40 6.86
N PRO A 110 -6.00 -5.65 8.03
CA PRO A 110 -7.44 -5.90 8.14
C PRO A 110 -8.33 -4.79 7.56
N GLU A 111 -8.10 -3.50 7.85
CA GLU A 111 -8.89 -2.41 7.26
C GLU A 111 -8.70 -2.34 5.73
N CYS A 112 -7.47 -2.55 5.24
CA CYS A 112 -7.21 -2.64 3.80
C CYS A 112 -8.04 -3.75 3.15
N ALA A 113 -8.13 -4.94 3.77
CA ALA A 113 -8.94 -6.04 3.27
C ALA A 113 -10.43 -5.68 3.28
N VAL A 114 -10.93 -5.09 4.37
CA VAL A 114 -12.32 -4.62 4.48
C VAL A 114 -12.64 -3.65 3.36
N ARG A 115 -11.82 -2.60 3.16
CA ARG A 115 -12.09 -1.58 2.15
C ARG A 115 -12.09 -2.15 0.73
N GLN A 116 -11.11 -3.01 0.41
CA GLN A 116 -11.00 -3.63 -0.91
C GLN A 116 -12.20 -4.52 -1.23
N LEU A 117 -12.67 -5.31 -0.26
CA LEU A 117 -13.82 -6.21 -0.46
C LEU A 117 -15.16 -5.47 -0.41
N TYR A 118 -15.30 -4.47 0.47
CA TYR A 118 -16.48 -3.61 0.53
C TYR A 118 -16.71 -2.87 -0.79
N ALA A 119 -15.66 -2.29 -1.36
CA ALA A 119 -15.70 -1.64 -2.67
C ALA A 119 -16.24 -2.56 -3.79
N ARG A 120 -16.10 -3.89 -3.62
CA ARG A 120 -16.54 -4.92 -4.56
C ARG A 120 -17.86 -5.59 -4.19
N GLY A 121 -18.47 -5.22 -3.05
CA GLY A 121 -19.67 -5.89 -2.54
C GLY A 121 -19.42 -7.36 -2.19
N ASN A 122 -18.17 -7.73 -1.89
CA ASN A 122 -17.73 -9.11 -1.63
C ASN A 122 -17.15 -9.26 -0.22
N LEU A 123 -17.62 -8.44 0.73
CA LEU A 123 -17.18 -8.46 2.12
C LEU A 123 -17.91 -9.56 2.89
N ASP A 124 -17.37 -10.76 2.82
CA ASP A 124 -17.75 -11.88 3.67
C ASP A 124 -16.54 -12.43 4.45
N LYS A 125 -16.79 -13.29 5.44
CA LYS A 125 -15.75 -13.83 6.33
C LYS A 125 -14.70 -14.66 5.58
N ALA A 126 -15.10 -15.43 4.58
CA ALA A 126 -14.18 -16.29 3.84
C ALA A 126 -13.27 -15.45 2.93
N GLU A 127 -13.83 -14.47 2.22
CA GLU A 127 -13.09 -13.54 1.38
C GLU A 127 -12.18 -12.63 2.21
N PHE A 128 -12.68 -12.13 3.34
CA PHE A 128 -11.89 -11.34 4.29
C PHE A 128 -10.66 -12.11 4.76
N THR A 129 -10.84 -13.35 5.21
CA THR A 129 -9.73 -14.19 5.70
C THR A 129 -8.67 -14.41 4.62
N ARG A 130 -9.10 -14.73 3.38
CA ARG A 130 -8.19 -14.89 2.24
C ARG A 130 -7.45 -13.61 1.91
N ARG A 131 -8.17 -12.50 1.83
CA ARG A 131 -7.59 -11.22 1.44
C ARG A 131 -6.63 -10.70 2.49
N TYR A 132 -6.97 -10.82 3.77
CA TYR A 132 -6.09 -10.46 4.87
C TYR A 132 -4.81 -11.30 4.87
N ALA A 133 -4.90 -12.62 4.67
CA ALA A 133 -3.71 -13.47 4.54
C ALA A 133 -2.81 -13.06 3.35
N SER A 134 -3.43 -12.72 2.21
CA SER A 134 -2.72 -12.21 1.03
C SER A 134 -1.97 -10.91 1.34
N LEU A 135 -2.63 -9.93 1.97
CA LEU A 135 -2.02 -8.66 2.37
C LEU A 135 -0.91 -8.84 3.41
N ARG A 136 -1.03 -9.76 4.37
CA ARG A 136 0.04 -10.10 5.32
C ARG A 136 1.29 -10.59 4.61
N LYS A 137 1.13 -11.53 3.68
CA LYS A 137 2.24 -12.05 2.87
C LYS A 137 2.88 -10.92 2.06
N ALA A 138 2.05 -10.10 1.43
CA ALA A 138 2.51 -9.01 0.60
C ALA A 138 3.27 -7.93 1.40
N ALA A 139 2.78 -7.56 2.59
CA ALA A 139 3.44 -6.61 3.48
C ALA A 139 4.80 -7.12 3.96
N LYS A 140 4.88 -8.42 4.29
CA LYS A 140 6.16 -9.06 4.61
C LYS A 140 7.14 -8.95 3.45
N THR A 141 6.73 -9.36 2.24
CA THR A 141 7.60 -9.32 1.05
C THR A 141 7.99 -7.89 0.67
N ALA A 142 7.07 -6.92 0.77
CA ALA A 142 7.34 -5.52 0.51
C ALA A 142 8.38 -4.96 1.49
N GLY A 143 8.22 -5.19 2.79
CA GLY A 143 9.16 -4.72 3.80
C GLY A 143 10.54 -5.37 3.69
N GLN A 144 10.60 -6.70 3.50
CA GLN A 144 11.87 -7.40 3.28
C GLN A 144 12.68 -6.79 2.12
N ARG A 145 12.00 -6.39 1.04
CA ARG A 145 12.63 -5.75 -0.12
C ARG A 145 13.01 -4.30 0.18
N LYS A 146 12.08 -3.51 0.72
CA LYS A 146 12.28 -2.07 0.97
C LYS A 146 13.44 -1.82 1.93
N PHE A 147 13.50 -2.59 3.01
CA PHE A 147 14.48 -2.42 4.08
C PHE A 147 15.68 -3.36 3.94
N ASN A 148 15.70 -4.20 2.90
CA ASN A 148 16.73 -5.21 2.68
C ASN A 148 16.99 -6.08 3.93
N ASP A 149 15.92 -6.47 4.63
CA ASP A 149 15.97 -7.24 5.87
C ASP A 149 15.15 -8.54 5.72
N PRO A 150 15.78 -9.72 5.64
CA PRO A 150 15.06 -10.99 5.52
C PRO A 150 14.20 -11.32 6.75
N ASN A 151 14.52 -10.76 7.92
CA ASN A 151 13.80 -10.95 9.18
C ASN A 151 12.74 -9.87 9.43
N PHE A 152 12.45 -9.03 8.43
CA PHE A 152 11.44 -7.99 8.54
C PHE A 152 10.11 -8.54 9.10
N THR A 153 9.61 -7.87 10.13
CA THR A 153 8.22 -7.99 10.57
C THR A 153 7.59 -6.61 10.64
N LEU A 154 6.35 -6.51 10.18
CA LEU A 154 5.64 -5.23 10.17
C LEU A 154 5.52 -4.65 11.57
N THR A 155 5.22 -5.50 12.56
CA THR A 155 5.08 -5.11 13.97
C THR A 155 6.38 -4.55 14.54
N SER A 156 7.52 -5.22 14.33
CA SER A 156 8.81 -4.76 14.86
C SER A 156 9.25 -3.45 14.22
N TYR A 157 9.04 -3.28 12.92
CA TYR A 157 9.39 -2.04 12.24
C TYR A 157 8.44 -0.89 12.57
N LYS A 158 7.14 -1.14 12.73
CA LYS A 158 6.18 -0.08 13.04
C LYS A 158 6.28 0.39 14.50
N ASN A 159 6.43 -0.54 15.44
CA ASN A 159 6.40 -0.23 16.87
C ASN A 159 7.78 -0.08 17.50
N GLY A 160 8.84 -0.44 16.76
CA GLY A 160 10.20 -0.53 17.29
C GLY A 160 10.43 -1.80 18.12
N GLN A 161 11.69 -2.01 18.52
CA GLN A 161 12.08 -3.07 19.44
C GLN A 161 12.97 -2.47 20.54
N ASN A 162 12.86 -2.99 21.77
CA ASN A 162 13.78 -2.68 22.87
C ASN A 162 14.09 -1.18 23.05
N GLN A 163 13.06 -0.36 23.25
CA GLN A 163 13.15 1.09 23.45
C GLN A 163 13.62 1.92 22.24
N GLN A 164 13.80 1.31 21.07
CA GLN A 164 13.96 2.09 19.84
C GLN A 164 12.61 2.54 19.29
N PRO A 165 12.50 3.76 18.75
CA PRO A 165 11.31 4.18 18.02
C PRO A 165 11.11 3.29 16.79
N GLY A 166 9.86 3.19 16.31
CA GLY A 166 9.57 2.55 15.04
C GLY A 166 10.31 3.22 13.88
N HIS A 167 10.49 2.48 12.79
CA HIS A 167 11.13 2.95 11.57
C HIS A 167 10.37 4.16 10.99
N PRO A 168 11.05 5.26 10.65
CA PRO A 168 10.41 6.51 10.22
C PRO A 168 9.51 6.34 8.98
N ASP A 169 9.89 5.47 8.04
CA ASP A 169 9.07 5.19 6.85
C ASP A 169 7.67 4.62 7.16
N LEU A 170 7.48 4.01 8.35
CA LEU A 170 6.21 3.43 8.79
C LEU A 170 5.48 4.28 9.84
N GLN A 171 5.95 5.49 10.12
CA GLN A 171 5.28 6.45 11.01
C GLN A 171 4.45 7.44 10.19
N PRO A 172 3.30 7.92 10.71
CA PRO A 172 2.48 8.94 10.07
C PRO A 172 3.26 10.11 9.47
N TYR A 173 2.74 10.67 8.38
CA TYR A 173 3.34 11.87 7.79
C TYR A 173 3.44 13.03 8.78
N THR A 174 4.55 13.74 8.67
CA THR A 174 4.88 14.96 9.39
C THR A 174 5.27 16.04 8.38
N MET A 175 5.36 17.30 8.83
CA MET A 175 5.85 18.38 7.96
C MET A 175 7.27 18.14 7.44
N ALA A 176 8.08 17.33 8.11
CA ALA A 176 9.43 17.00 7.68
C ALA A 176 9.45 16.09 6.43
N ASP A 177 8.34 15.39 6.14
CA ASP A 177 8.22 14.53 4.96
C ASP A 177 7.86 15.31 3.69
N VAL A 178 7.34 16.54 3.84
CA VAL A 178 6.97 17.38 2.70
C VAL A 178 8.24 17.76 1.94
N PRO A 179 8.33 17.47 0.62
CA PRO A 179 9.49 17.82 -0.17
C PRO A 179 9.83 19.32 -0.07
N ALA A 180 11.12 19.67 -0.08
CA ALA A 180 11.54 21.07 0.00
C ALA A 180 10.90 21.92 -1.12
N GLY A 181 10.19 22.98 -0.74
CA GLY A 181 9.43 23.82 -1.68
C GLY A 181 8.16 23.17 -2.27
N GLY A 182 7.78 21.99 -1.77
CA GLY A 182 6.58 21.25 -2.16
C GLY A 182 5.34 21.64 -1.34
N GLN A 183 4.21 21.07 -1.74
CA GLN A 183 2.94 21.18 -1.04
C GLN A 183 2.63 19.86 -0.30
N ILE A 184 1.80 19.90 0.74
CA ILE A 184 1.41 18.71 1.51
C ILE A 184 0.80 17.64 0.60
N GLU A 185 0.01 18.05 -0.40
CA GLU A 185 -0.60 17.12 -1.37
C GLU A 185 0.42 16.23 -2.08
N HIS A 186 1.66 16.69 -2.28
CA HIS A 186 2.71 15.92 -2.96
C HIS A 186 3.04 14.59 -2.26
N LEU A 187 2.77 14.48 -0.95
CA LEU A 187 2.91 13.22 -0.21
C LEU A 187 2.01 12.11 -0.74
N TYR A 188 0.90 12.48 -1.38
CA TYR A 188 -0.13 11.56 -1.86
C TYR A 188 -0.09 11.33 -3.38
N HIS A 189 0.82 12.00 -4.09
CA HIS A 189 1.14 11.71 -5.49
C HIS A 189 2.07 10.50 -5.58
N VAL A 190 1.73 9.53 -6.42
CA VAL A 190 2.50 8.27 -6.56
C VAL A 190 3.95 8.49 -7.03
N ASN A 191 4.22 9.58 -7.72
CA ASN A 191 5.49 9.94 -8.36
C ASN A 191 6.23 11.11 -7.70
N ARG A 192 5.61 11.82 -6.75
CA ARG A 192 6.24 12.95 -6.04
C ARG A 192 6.64 12.62 -4.59
N MET A 193 6.42 11.38 -4.15
CA MET A 193 6.99 10.88 -2.91
C MET A 193 8.52 10.88 -2.99
N THR A 194 9.20 11.01 -1.84
CA THR A 194 10.66 10.96 -1.73
C THR A 194 11.27 9.75 -2.45
N VAL A 195 10.59 8.61 -2.40
CA VAL A 195 10.83 7.47 -3.28
C VAL A 195 9.56 7.22 -4.08
N PRO A 196 9.56 7.48 -5.41
CA PRO A 196 8.41 7.21 -6.26
C PRO A 196 7.95 5.76 -6.15
N ALA A 197 6.64 5.54 -6.16
CA ALA A 197 6.08 4.21 -6.18
C ALA A 197 6.42 3.50 -7.49
N ALA A 198 7.04 2.33 -7.39
CA ALA A 198 7.46 1.54 -8.53
C ALA A 198 6.92 0.11 -8.42
N PRO A 199 6.66 -0.56 -9.55
CA PRO A 199 6.36 -1.99 -9.51
C PRO A 199 7.59 -2.78 -9.02
N PRO A 200 7.37 -3.98 -8.45
CA PRO A 200 8.46 -4.94 -8.24
C PRO A 200 9.28 -5.20 -9.50
N PRO A 201 10.59 -5.52 -9.39
CA PRO A 201 11.49 -5.69 -10.55
C PRO A 201 11.00 -6.69 -11.62
N ASN A 202 10.20 -7.68 -11.23
CA ASN A 202 9.70 -8.73 -12.11
C ASN A 202 8.32 -8.41 -12.73
N ILE A 203 7.81 -7.19 -12.53
CA ILE A 203 6.52 -6.74 -13.07
C ILE A 203 6.80 -5.60 -14.05
N PRO A 204 6.94 -5.88 -15.37
CA PRO A 204 7.15 -4.84 -16.36
C PRO A 204 5.90 -3.98 -16.49
N LEU A 205 6.09 -2.66 -16.55
CA LEU A 205 4.99 -1.73 -16.84
C LEU A 205 4.58 -1.86 -18.30
N ASN A 206 3.26 -1.87 -18.52
CA ASN A 206 2.68 -1.74 -19.83
C ASN A 206 2.68 -0.25 -20.24
N GLN A 207 2.96 0.02 -21.51
CA GLN A 207 2.79 1.36 -22.07
C GLN A 207 1.32 1.75 -22.18
N ALA A 208 0.43 0.76 -22.38
CA ALA A 208 -1.01 0.96 -22.33
C ALA A 208 -1.45 1.39 -20.91
N ARG A 209 -2.58 2.10 -20.86
CA ARG A 209 -3.17 2.65 -19.64
C ARG A 209 -4.50 2.00 -19.35
N ALA A 210 -4.86 1.95 -18.07
CA ALA A 210 -6.19 1.52 -17.67
C ALA A 210 -7.19 2.61 -18.07
N THR A 211 -8.24 2.23 -18.79
CA THR A 211 -9.39 3.11 -19.01
C THR A 211 -10.09 3.38 -17.66
N LEU A 212 -10.90 4.44 -17.59
CA LEU A 212 -11.70 4.68 -16.38
C LEU A 212 -12.76 3.58 -16.18
N ALA A 213 -13.23 2.97 -17.27
CA ALA A 213 -14.04 1.76 -17.25
C ALA A 213 -13.29 0.59 -16.60
N ASP A 214 -12.01 0.36 -16.92
CA ASP A 214 -11.19 -0.69 -16.30
C ASP A 214 -11.03 -0.48 -14.79
N LEU A 215 -10.89 0.78 -14.36
CA LEU A 215 -10.79 1.12 -12.94
C LEU A 215 -12.11 0.91 -12.19
N ALA A 216 -13.23 1.30 -12.82
CA ALA A 216 -14.56 1.16 -12.26
C ALA A 216 -15.08 -0.29 -12.32
N ASN A 217 -14.47 -1.14 -13.15
CA ASN A 217 -14.90 -2.52 -13.33
C ASN A 217 -14.92 -3.28 -11.98
N GLY A 218 -16.08 -3.87 -11.68
CA GLY A 218 -16.32 -4.60 -10.44
C GLY A 218 -16.51 -3.73 -9.19
N VAL A 219 -16.34 -2.40 -9.27
CA VAL A 219 -16.61 -1.48 -8.16
C VAL A 219 -18.11 -1.29 -8.02
N THR A 220 -18.68 -1.74 -6.90
CA THR A 220 -20.10 -1.55 -6.56
C THR A 220 -20.30 -0.47 -5.52
N GLN A 221 -19.28 -0.19 -4.71
CA GLN A 221 -19.29 0.85 -3.68
C GLN A 221 -18.13 1.82 -3.93
N HIS A 222 -18.41 2.89 -4.67
CA HIS A 222 -17.47 3.99 -4.85
C HIS A 222 -17.27 4.79 -3.55
N PRO A 223 -16.15 5.52 -3.38
CA PRO A 223 -15.98 6.40 -2.25
C PRO A 223 -17.17 7.39 -2.12
N PRO A 224 -17.80 7.50 -0.93
CA PRO A 224 -18.92 8.41 -0.70
C PRO A 224 -18.47 9.88 -0.76
N PRO A 225 -19.41 10.84 -0.89
CA PRO A 225 -19.08 12.27 -0.79
C PRO A 225 -18.27 12.58 0.47
N GLY A 226 -17.20 13.38 0.35
CA GLY A 226 -16.22 13.66 1.42
C GLY A 226 -15.00 12.73 1.45
N GLN A 227 -15.06 11.58 0.76
CA GLN A 227 -13.91 10.67 0.56
C GLN A 227 -13.45 10.65 -0.90
N ARG A 228 -13.99 11.55 -1.74
CA ARG A 228 -13.75 11.55 -3.19
C ARG A 228 -12.57 12.46 -3.49
N GLY A 229 -11.41 11.86 -3.73
CA GLY A 229 -10.33 12.56 -4.41
C GLY A 229 -10.66 12.84 -5.88
N VAL A 230 -9.69 13.44 -6.58
CA VAL A 230 -9.82 13.81 -7.99
C VAL A 230 -10.09 12.58 -8.86
N LEU A 231 -9.45 11.45 -8.56
CA LEU A 231 -9.63 10.21 -9.32
C LEU A 231 -11.10 9.74 -9.30
N THR A 232 -11.69 9.67 -8.10
CA THR A 232 -13.09 9.26 -7.94
C THR A 232 -14.02 10.19 -8.70
N LYS A 233 -13.80 11.50 -8.59
CA LYS A 233 -14.61 12.51 -9.29
C LYS A 233 -14.54 12.33 -10.80
N CYS A 234 -13.34 12.14 -11.36
CA CYS A 234 -13.15 11.89 -12.79
C CYS A 234 -13.84 10.59 -13.25
N ILE A 235 -13.71 9.50 -12.50
CA ILE A 235 -14.37 8.22 -12.83
C ILE A 235 -15.89 8.39 -12.84
N LEU A 236 -16.46 8.97 -11.78
CA LEU A 236 -17.91 9.16 -11.67
C LEU A 236 -18.45 10.10 -12.75
N TRP A 237 -17.70 11.15 -13.09
CA TRP A 237 -18.05 12.04 -14.20
C TRP A 237 -18.03 11.31 -15.54
N ALA A 238 -16.99 10.51 -15.80
CA ALA A 238 -16.87 9.78 -17.05
C ALA A 238 -18.01 8.76 -17.21
N ILE A 239 -18.36 8.04 -16.14
CA ILE A 239 -19.53 7.14 -16.12
C ILE A 239 -20.81 7.92 -16.40
N ALA A 240 -21.05 9.04 -15.70
CA ALA A 240 -22.26 9.84 -15.87
C ALA A 240 -22.43 10.41 -17.30
N ASN A 241 -21.32 10.61 -18.02
CA ASN A 241 -21.31 11.12 -19.39
C ASN A 241 -21.09 10.03 -20.45
N SER A 242 -21.06 8.75 -20.07
CA SER A 242 -20.76 7.62 -20.97
C SER A 242 -19.42 7.77 -21.72
N GLN A 243 -18.39 8.28 -21.02
CA GLN A 243 -17.04 8.52 -21.53
C GLN A 243 -15.97 7.67 -20.81
N ASP A 244 -16.36 6.79 -19.90
CA ASP A 244 -15.45 5.97 -19.08
C ASP A 244 -14.57 5.01 -19.91
N ALA A 245 -15.05 4.57 -21.07
CA ALA A 245 -14.25 3.81 -22.04
C ALA A 245 -13.35 4.68 -22.94
N ASN A 246 -13.62 5.99 -23.04
CA ASN A 246 -12.90 6.91 -23.94
C ASN A 246 -11.75 7.66 -23.24
N TYR A 247 -11.73 7.65 -21.90
CA TYR A 247 -10.68 8.25 -21.10
C TYR A 247 -9.94 7.20 -20.28
N ASP A 248 -8.66 7.48 -20.03
CA ASP A 248 -7.78 6.66 -19.23
C ASP A 248 -7.13 7.43 -18.07
N THR A 249 -6.25 6.77 -17.33
CA THR A 249 -5.52 7.36 -16.20
C THR A 249 -4.60 8.53 -16.55
N HIS A 250 -4.30 8.77 -17.83
CA HIS A 250 -3.53 9.92 -18.29
C HIS A 250 -4.43 11.12 -18.61
N ASN A 251 -5.69 10.89 -18.99
CA ASN A 251 -6.63 11.97 -19.32
C ASN A 251 -7.26 12.66 -18.10
N LEU A 252 -6.88 12.30 -16.87
CA LEU A 252 -7.52 12.83 -15.66
C LEU A 252 -7.49 14.35 -15.59
N MET A 253 -6.37 14.99 -15.95
CA MET A 253 -6.29 16.46 -15.95
C MET A 253 -7.10 17.08 -17.10
N THR A 254 -7.25 16.40 -18.24
CA THR A 254 -8.16 16.83 -19.30
C THR A 254 -9.60 16.85 -18.77
N ILE A 255 -10.02 15.81 -18.05
CA ILE A 255 -11.34 15.73 -17.42
C ILE A 255 -11.54 16.84 -16.39
N VAL A 256 -10.56 17.06 -15.51
CA VAL A 256 -10.58 18.17 -14.55
C VAL A 256 -10.81 19.51 -15.24
N ASN A 257 -10.08 19.77 -16.33
CA ASN A 257 -10.23 21.02 -17.09
C ASN A 257 -11.60 21.13 -17.78
N MET A 258 -12.14 20.03 -18.33
CA MET A 258 -13.47 20.03 -18.98
C MET A 258 -14.61 20.22 -17.98
N ALA A 259 -14.49 19.65 -16.78
CA ALA A 259 -15.47 19.79 -15.72
C ALA A 259 -15.43 21.16 -15.02
N GLY A 260 -14.43 22.00 -15.34
CA GLY A 260 -14.18 23.30 -14.72
C GLY A 260 -13.66 23.19 -13.27
N ASN A 261 -13.76 24.27 -12.50
CA ASN A 261 -13.35 24.34 -11.09
C ASN A 261 -14.14 23.41 -10.13
N ASN A 262 -14.90 22.45 -10.64
CA ASN A 262 -15.71 21.54 -9.84
C ASN A 262 -14.91 20.33 -9.29
N PHE A 263 -13.74 20.02 -9.87
CA PHE A 263 -12.85 18.95 -9.40
C PHE A 263 -11.65 19.49 -8.64
N VAL A 264 -11.89 20.42 -7.70
CA VAL A 264 -10.88 20.79 -6.70
C VAL A 264 -10.50 19.53 -5.90
N PRO A 265 -9.20 19.30 -5.62
CA PRO A 265 -8.78 18.28 -4.66
C PRO A 265 -9.59 18.41 -3.38
N ASP A 266 -9.95 17.28 -2.77
CA ASP A 266 -10.64 17.31 -1.47
C ASP A 266 -9.75 18.07 -0.46
N ALA A 267 -10.35 18.82 0.46
CA ALA A 267 -9.61 19.61 1.43
C ALA A 267 -8.62 18.74 2.22
N GLY A 268 -8.95 17.46 2.40
CA GLY A 268 -8.09 16.45 3.02
C GLY A 268 -6.72 16.34 2.35
N ALA A 269 -6.59 16.48 1.01
CA ALA A 269 -5.32 16.33 0.30
C ALA A 269 -4.23 17.32 0.74
N ASN A 270 -4.64 18.46 1.30
CA ASN A 270 -3.73 19.48 1.82
C ASN A 270 -3.42 19.32 3.32
N THR A 271 -3.82 18.20 3.92
CA THR A 271 -3.55 17.86 5.33
C THR A 271 -2.60 16.68 5.42
N LEU A 272 -1.90 16.53 6.54
CA LEU A 272 -1.06 15.34 6.79
C LEU A 272 -1.89 14.10 7.15
N THR A 273 -3.18 14.28 7.43
CA THR A 273 -4.07 13.25 7.98
C THR A 273 -5.01 12.63 6.94
N TRP A 274 -4.89 12.98 5.65
CA TRP A 274 -5.88 12.58 4.65
C TRP A 274 -6.13 11.06 4.60
N ASP A 275 -5.04 10.30 4.70
CA ASP A 275 -5.11 8.85 4.75
C ASP A 275 -5.67 8.36 6.09
N GLN A 276 -5.30 8.95 7.24
CA GLN A 276 -5.87 8.59 8.55
C GLN A 276 -7.37 8.86 8.65
N ASP A 277 -7.86 9.94 8.04
CA ASP A 277 -9.28 10.27 7.99
C ASP A 277 -10.03 9.18 7.20
N GLY A 278 -9.47 8.77 6.05
CA GLY A 278 -10.01 7.65 5.28
C GLY A 278 -9.94 6.29 6.00
N MET A 279 -8.95 6.11 6.88
CA MET A 279 -8.86 4.93 7.75
C MET A 279 -10.00 4.93 8.77
N THR A 280 -10.22 6.06 9.45
CA THR A 280 -11.30 6.24 10.43
C THR A 280 -12.66 5.94 9.79
N ASP A 281 -12.87 6.44 8.57
CA ASP A 281 -14.07 6.13 7.80
C ASP A 281 -14.20 4.64 7.45
N THR A 282 -13.09 3.97 7.15
CA THR A 282 -13.10 2.53 6.88
C THR A 282 -13.50 1.71 8.10
N GLN A 283 -13.17 2.16 9.31
CA GLN A 283 -13.58 1.49 10.56
C GLN A 283 -15.09 1.52 10.81
N THR A 284 -15.84 2.41 10.12
CA THR A 284 -17.31 2.42 10.17
C THR A 284 -17.94 1.26 9.40
N ILE A 285 -17.19 0.60 8.52
CA ILE A 285 -17.65 -0.58 7.77
C ILE A 285 -17.58 -1.81 8.69
N PRO A 286 -18.70 -2.50 8.96
CA PRO A 286 -18.70 -3.68 9.82
C PRO A 286 -17.78 -4.78 9.28
N ARG A 287 -16.89 -5.28 10.12
CA ARG A 287 -16.02 -6.42 9.79
C ARG A 287 -16.80 -7.74 9.96
N PRO A 288 -16.71 -8.68 9.00
CA PRO A 288 -17.39 -9.97 9.07
C PRO A 288 -16.74 -10.98 10.04
#